data_AF-A0A7C1H4S7-F1
#
_entry.id   AF-A0A7C1H4S7-F1
#
_cell.length_a   1.000
_cell.length_b   1.000
_cell.length_c   1.000
_cell.angle_alpha   90.00
_cell.angle_beta   90.00
_cell.angle_gamma   90.00
#
_symmetry.space_group_name_H-M   'P 1'
#
loop_
_entity.id
_entity.type
_entity.pdbx_description
1 polymer ?
#
loop_
_entity_poly.entity_id
_entity_poly.type
_entity_poly.pdbx_seq_one_letter_code
_entity_poly.pdbx_strand_id
1 'polypeptide(L)'
;MRFINRIKSIFTETKAGFFIVPAIIIIFAVIIIKTFFFTQGVFVSPQTKKCIDCHIKENIQTAQIEEWKKSTHAKAGVGCWECHRAEEGEPDARYDNGFWISTIVSPKDCGRCHQQEYEEFSGSHHARAGEILGSQDNFLGEVVEGAGASVQGCQSCHGSIVKVLEGGKLDPSGWPNMGIGRLNPDGSKGTCAACHSRHRFALSVARSPASCGKCHMGPDHPQKEIFDASKHGINYYVHAHEMNLDKKDWILGKDYTQAPNCVTCHMGGSKDEIRTHDVGDRISWNLRPEISYKQEDWERKRSAMKRTCLNCHASEWVDNFYVQFDNSVELYNERYAKPAAEIMKRLRQRGALTETPFDEEIEWVYYELWHHEGRRARHGASMMSPDYVQWHGFYEIAKHFYMKFLPLAKKLGAGDYVDKLLNTPEHRWTKGVKPDNLKFQEEAFKKWQEMRDELITESKKDGATGI
;
A
#
# COMPACT_ATOMS: atom_id res chain seq x y z
N MET A 1 76.27 27.49 -27.04
CA MET A 1 75.84 27.48 -28.46
C MET A 1 75.67 26.06 -29.02
N ARG A 2 74.96 25.14 -28.31
CA ARG A 2 74.74 23.74 -28.77
C ARG A 2 73.39 23.10 -28.35
N PHE A 3 72.41 23.86 -27.85
CA PHE A 3 71.11 23.30 -27.42
C PHE A 3 69.89 23.85 -28.19
N ILE A 4 70.06 24.91 -28.99
CA ILE A 4 68.95 25.58 -29.69
C ILE A 4 68.67 24.97 -31.09
N ASN A 5 69.59 24.18 -31.66
CA ASN A 5 69.45 23.65 -33.02
C ASN A 5 68.76 22.28 -33.10
N ARG A 6 68.29 21.68 -31.99
CA ARG A 6 67.62 20.36 -32.03
C ARG A 6 66.08 20.42 -31.98
N ILE A 7 65.49 21.62 -31.83
CA ILE A 7 64.03 21.82 -31.77
C ILE A 7 63.44 22.26 -33.13
N LYS A 8 64.27 22.64 -34.11
CA LYS A 8 63.80 23.00 -35.46
C LYS A 8 63.54 21.81 -36.40
N SER A 9 63.79 20.57 -35.98
CA SER A 9 63.63 19.37 -36.82
C SER A 9 62.35 18.57 -36.56
N ILE A 10 61.47 19.00 -35.65
CA ILE A 10 60.22 18.27 -35.34
C ILE A 10 58.97 18.98 -35.93
N PHE A 11 59.14 20.12 -36.61
CA PHE A 11 58.02 20.95 -37.10
C PHE A 11 57.91 21.06 -38.63
N THR A 12 58.63 20.23 -39.38
CA THR A 12 58.44 20.12 -40.83
C THR A 12 58.27 18.65 -41.15
N GLU A 13 57.11 18.30 -41.72
CA GLU A 13 56.60 16.94 -41.95
C GLU A 13 55.84 16.32 -40.78
N THR A 14 54.64 16.84 -40.53
CA THR A 14 53.45 15.99 -40.39
C THR A 14 52.22 16.90 -40.42
N LYS A 15 51.22 16.55 -41.22
CA LYS A 15 49.88 17.17 -41.25
C LYS A 15 49.09 16.97 -39.94
N ALA A 16 49.76 16.75 -38.81
CA ALA A 16 49.17 16.50 -37.51
C ALA A 16 49.06 17.79 -36.66
N GLY A 17 49.96 18.76 -36.84
CA GLY A 17 49.96 20.00 -36.03
C GLY A 17 48.76 20.93 -36.26
N PHE A 18 48.13 20.87 -37.43
CA PHE A 18 46.99 21.74 -37.78
C PHE A 18 45.65 21.27 -37.19
N PHE A 19 45.55 20.00 -36.76
CA PHE A 19 44.34 19.43 -36.16
C PHE A 19 44.41 19.31 -34.64
N ILE A 20 45.60 19.36 -34.04
CA ILE A 20 45.77 19.22 -32.59
C ILE A 20 45.31 20.47 -31.84
N VAL A 21 45.58 21.67 -32.36
CA VAL A 21 45.18 22.93 -31.70
C VAL A 21 43.66 23.13 -31.68
N PRO A 22 42.90 22.94 -32.80
CA PRO A 22 41.44 22.99 -32.78
C PRO A 22 40.82 21.88 -31.93
N ALA A 23 41.39 20.67 -31.93
CA ALA A 23 40.90 19.56 -31.11
C ALA A 23 41.07 19.82 -29.61
N ILE A 24 42.18 20.41 -29.17
CA ILE A 24 42.39 20.81 -27.78
C ILE A 24 41.42 21.93 -27.38
N ILE A 25 41.16 22.91 -28.25
CA ILE A 25 40.18 23.98 -28.01
C ILE A 25 38.76 23.42 -27.91
N ILE A 26 38.38 22.46 -28.76
CA ILE A 26 37.08 21.78 -28.69
C ILE A 26 36.97 20.93 -27.42
N ILE A 27 38.02 20.22 -27.03
CA ILE A 27 38.03 19.44 -25.78
C ILE A 27 37.94 20.37 -24.57
N PHE A 28 38.67 21.49 -24.53
CA PHE A 28 38.54 22.49 -23.48
C PHE A 28 37.16 23.16 -23.49
N ALA A 29 36.58 23.46 -24.64
CA ALA A 29 35.23 24.00 -24.75
C ALA A 29 34.19 22.97 -24.29
N VAL A 30 34.34 21.69 -24.59
CA VAL A 30 33.46 20.60 -24.12
C VAL A 30 33.63 20.36 -22.61
N ILE A 31 34.85 20.49 -22.07
CA ILE A 31 35.12 20.42 -20.63
C ILE A 31 34.54 21.64 -19.91
N ILE A 32 34.66 22.85 -20.48
CA ILE A 32 34.07 24.09 -19.96
C ILE A 32 32.55 24.02 -20.04
N ILE A 33 31.96 23.56 -21.15
CA ILE A 33 30.51 23.34 -21.29
C ILE A 33 30.05 22.29 -20.27
N LYS A 34 30.75 21.16 -20.13
CA LYS A 34 30.43 20.16 -19.09
C LYS A 34 30.58 20.72 -17.68
N THR A 35 31.61 21.51 -17.36
CA THR A 35 31.76 22.12 -16.03
C THR A 35 30.76 23.25 -15.78
N PHE A 36 30.32 23.98 -16.81
CA PHE A 36 29.26 24.99 -16.74
C PHE A 36 27.87 24.37 -16.55
N PHE A 37 27.63 23.18 -17.14
CA PHE A 37 26.40 22.40 -16.91
C PHE A 37 26.41 21.60 -15.59
N PHE A 38 27.58 21.33 -15.00
CA PHE A 38 27.70 20.56 -13.75
C PHE A 38 27.86 21.41 -12.48
N THR A 39 27.85 22.75 -12.57
CA THR A 39 27.98 23.65 -11.41
C THR A 39 26.82 24.64 -11.27
N GLN A 40 25.66 24.37 -11.88
CA GLN A 40 24.47 25.14 -11.53
C GLN A 40 23.93 24.63 -10.20
N GLY A 41 24.10 25.44 -9.15
CA GLY A 41 23.34 25.28 -7.92
C GLY A 41 21.85 25.17 -8.21
N VAL A 42 21.09 24.58 -7.29
CA VAL A 42 19.63 24.49 -7.36
C VAL A 42 19.05 25.84 -7.81
N PHE A 43 18.30 25.85 -8.91
CA PHE A 43 17.58 27.05 -9.33
C PHE A 43 16.53 27.39 -8.27
N VAL A 44 16.57 28.62 -7.76
CA VAL A 44 15.63 29.13 -6.76
C VAL A 44 14.98 30.40 -7.31
N SER A 45 13.66 30.40 -7.42
CA SER A 45 12.92 31.60 -7.84
C SER A 45 13.11 32.75 -6.84
N PRO A 46 13.02 34.01 -7.28
CA PRO A 46 13.08 35.16 -6.38
C PRO A 46 12.06 35.08 -5.23
N GLN A 47 10.89 34.52 -5.50
CA GLN A 47 9.81 34.30 -4.53
C GLN A 47 10.21 33.25 -3.49
N THR A 48 10.66 32.06 -3.92
CA THR A 48 11.12 31.01 -3.00
C THR A 48 12.35 31.48 -2.20
N LYS A 49 13.24 32.29 -2.79
CA LYS A 49 14.38 32.86 -2.06
C LYS A 49 13.92 33.71 -0.87
N LYS A 50 12.92 34.58 -1.05
CA LYS A 50 12.35 35.36 0.06
C LYS A 50 11.77 34.46 1.17
N CYS A 51 11.12 33.36 0.80
CA CYS A 51 10.59 32.39 1.76
C CYS A 51 11.72 31.77 2.58
N ILE A 52 12.77 31.26 1.91
CA ILE A 52 13.94 30.64 2.55
C ILE A 52 14.67 31.63 3.45
N ASP A 53 14.95 32.83 2.96
CA ASP A 53 15.69 33.86 3.70
C ASP A 53 14.94 34.24 4.98
N CYS A 54 13.62 34.44 4.91
CA CYS A 54 12.79 34.73 6.09
C CYS A 54 12.73 33.55 7.06
N HIS A 55 12.47 32.34 6.57
CA HIS A 55 12.38 31.15 7.42
C HIS A 55 13.70 30.82 8.13
N ILE A 56 14.84 31.01 7.47
CA ILE A 56 16.16 30.85 8.10
C ILE A 56 16.39 31.93 9.14
N LYS A 57 16.16 33.20 8.78
CA LYS A 57 16.38 34.34 9.67
C LYS A 57 15.54 34.25 10.95
N GLU A 58 14.27 33.87 10.82
CA GLU A 58 13.32 33.79 11.93
C GLU A 58 13.28 32.39 12.59
N ASN A 59 14.15 31.47 12.17
CA ASN A 59 14.24 30.08 12.65
C ASN A 59 12.91 29.28 12.56
N ILE A 60 12.19 29.46 11.45
CA ILE A 60 10.91 28.81 11.17
C ILE A 60 11.14 27.62 10.23
N GLN A 61 10.86 26.41 10.68
CA GLN A 61 10.85 25.20 9.84
C GLN A 61 12.15 24.98 9.04
N THR A 62 13.30 25.30 9.64
CA THR A 62 14.62 25.20 9.00
C THR A 62 14.97 23.77 8.59
N ALA A 63 14.53 22.77 9.37
CA ALA A 63 14.69 21.36 9.02
C ALA A 63 13.94 20.97 7.73
N GLN A 64 12.76 21.56 7.50
CA GLN A 64 11.95 21.32 6.31
C GLN A 64 12.64 21.89 5.06
N ILE A 65 13.32 23.03 5.19
CA ILE A 65 14.16 23.59 4.13
C ILE A 65 15.32 22.63 3.79
N GLU A 66 15.97 22.03 4.80
CA GLU A 66 17.05 21.05 4.57
C GLU A 66 16.55 19.78 3.88
N GLU A 67 15.35 19.30 4.22
CA GLU A 67 14.75 18.16 3.53
C GLU A 67 14.31 18.51 2.09
N TRP A 68 13.77 19.72 1.87
CA TRP A 68 13.47 20.21 0.53
C TRP A 68 14.73 20.30 -0.33
N LYS A 69 15.84 20.84 0.17
CA LYS A 69 17.13 20.93 -0.57
C LYS A 69 17.61 19.57 -1.10
N LYS A 70 17.27 18.48 -0.41
CA LYS A 70 17.62 17.09 -0.80
C LYS A 70 16.65 16.48 -1.83
N SER A 71 15.51 17.12 -2.08
CA SER A 71 14.44 16.60 -2.94
C SER A 71 14.75 16.71 -4.43
N THR A 72 14.05 15.91 -5.24
CA THR A 72 14.05 16.07 -6.71
C THR A 72 13.37 17.39 -7.11
N HIS A 73 12.38 17.85 -6.34
CA HIS A 73 11.70 19.13 -6.57
C HIS A 73 12.66 20.32 -6.54
N ALA A 74 13.53 20.39 -5.52
CA ALA A 74 14.57 21.41 -5.46
C ALA A 74 15.46 21.37 -6.70
N LYS A 75 15.96 20.18 -7.09
CA LYS A 75 16.78 20.03 -8.31
C LYS A 75 16.05 20.46 -9.59
N ALA A 76 14.73 20.33 -9.63
CA ALA A 76 13.88 20.74 -10.73
C ALA A 76 13.42 22.22 -10.64
N GLY A 77 13.84 22.98 -9.63
CA GLY A 77 13.45 24.38 -9.44
C GLY A 77 12.06 24.58 -8.84
N VAL A 78 11.42 23.52 -8.31
CA VAL A 78 10.13 23.59 -7.61
C VAL A 78 10.40 23.89 -6.14
N GLY A 79 10.20 25.14 -5.76
CA GLY A 79 10.46 25.67 -4.42
C GLY A 79 9.23 25.82 -3.53
N CYS A 80 9.41 26.58 -2.46
CA CYS A 80 8.36 26.85 -1.46
C CYS A 80 7.17 27.54 -2.12
N TRP A 81 7.42 28.62 -2.86
CA TRP A 81 6.38 29.42 -3.49
C TRP A 81 5.70 28.67 -4.63
N GLU A 82 6.43 27.87 -5.42
CA GLU A 82 5.86 27.12 -6.53
C GLU A 82 4.77 26.12 -6.08
N CYS A 83 4.90 25.57 -4.87
CA CYS A 83 3.89 24.69 -4.27
C CYS A 83 2.86 25.45 -3.44
N HIS A 84 3.30 26.36 -2.55
CA HIS A 84 2.44 27.01 -1.57
C HIS A 84 1.73 28.27 -2.08
N ARG A 85 2.03 28.76 -3.28
CA ARG A 85 1.29 29.90 -3.86
C ARG A 85 -0.21 29.59 -3.90
N ALA A 86 -1.00 30.60 -3.56
CA ALA A 86 -2.45 30.58 -3.65
C ALA A 86 -2.90 31.88 -4.33
N GLU A 87 -4.14 31.92 -4.79
CA GLU A 87 -4.80 33.12 -5.28
C GLU A 87 -5.63 33.79 -4.18
N GLU A 88 -5.85 35.10 -4.32
CA GLU A 88 -6.75 35.84 -3.44
C GLU A 88 -8.17 35.27 -3.55
N GLY A 89 -8.79 34.97 -2.41
CA GLY A 89 -10.14 34.42 -2.36
C GLY A 89 -10.20 32.89 -2.36
N GLU A 90 -9.08 32.17 -2.51
CA GLU A 90 -9.07 30.74 -2.21
C GLU A 90 -9.40 30.49 -0.72
N PRO A 91 -10.11 29.40 -0.37
CA PRO A 91 -10.64 29.20 0.97
C PRO A 91 -9.59 29.19 2.09
N ASP A 92 -8.38 28.72 1.80
CA ASP A 92 -7.26 28.63 2.74
C ASP A 92 -6.08 29.56 2.39
N ALA A 93 -6.30 30.50 1.47
CA ALA A 93 -5.31 31.53 1.16
C ALA A 93 -5.14 32.50 2.33
N ARG A 94 -3.89 32.81 2.65
CA ARG A 94 -3.51 33.91 3.52
C ARG A 94 -2.47 34.80 2.84
N TYR A 95 -2.51 36.09 3.16
CA TYR A 95 -1.49 37.02 2.71
C TYR A 95 -0.34 37.06 3.71
N ASP A 96 0.86 36.73 3.25
CA ASP A 96 2.07 36.66 4.07
C ASP A 96 3.30 37.15 3.27
N ASN A 97 4.06 38.08 3.86
CA ASN A 97 5.31 38.60 3.30
C ASN A 97 5.25 39.02 1.81
N GLY A 98 4.11 39.56 1.38
CA GLY A 98 3.90 40.05 0.01
C GLY A 98 3.30 39.02 -0.95
N PHE A 99 2.89 37.85 -0.47
CA PHE A 99 2.38 36.75 -1.28
C PHE A 99 1.08 36.20 -0.72
N TRP A 100 0.17 35.80 -1.60
CA TRP A 100 -0.92 34.90 -1.25
C TRP A 100 -0.37 33.46 -1.22
N ILE A 101 -0.52 32.79 -0.08
CA ILE A 101 -0.05 31.41 0.14
C ILE A 101 -1.11 30.58 0.84
N SER A 102 -1.10 29.26 0.61
CA SER A 102 -1.79 28.28 1.44
C SER A 102 -0.78 27.42 2.22
N THR A 103 -1.12 27.08 3.47
CA THR A 103 -0.37 26.05 4.22
C THR A 103 -0.53 24.67 3.60
N ILE A 104 -1.70 24.40 3.00
CA ILE A 104 -2.06 23.07 2.52
C ILE A 104 -1.85 23.03 1.01
N VAL A 105 -0.85 22.25 0.61
CA VAL A 105 -0.69 21.86 -0.80
C VAL A 105 -1.59 20.66 -1.04
N SER A 106 -2.63 20.86 -1.84
CA SER A 106 -3.66 19.87 -2.14
C SER A 106 -3.27 18.99 -3.34
N PRO A 107 -4.00 17.89 -3.60
CA PRO A 107 -3.88 17.16 -4.87
C PRO A 107 -4.03 18.02 -6.13
N LYS A 108 -4.87 19.07 -6.13
CA LYS A 108 -5.01 19.97 -7.29
C LYS A 108 -3.73 20.76 -7.55
N ASP A 109 -3.02 21.19 -6.49
CA ASP A 109 -1.73 21.85 -6.61
C ASP A 109 -0.68 20.94 -7.25
N CYS A 110 -0.63 19.68 -6.80
CA CYS A 110 0.24 18.65 -7.38
C CYS A 110 -0.10 18.39 -8.86
N GLY A 111 -1.40 18.33 -9.19
CA GLY A 111 -1.92 18.06 -10.52
C GLY A 111 -1.46 19.06 -11.59
N ARG A 112 -1.09 20.29 -11.21
CA ARG A 112 -0.51 21.29 -12.13
C ARG A 112 0.74 20.78 -12.87
N CYS A 113 1.48 19.85 -12.27
CA CYS A 113 2.65 19.21 -12.88
C CYS A 113 2.52 17.69 -13.01
N HIS A 114 1.72 17.05 -12.14
CA HIS A 114 1.52 15.60 -12.05
C HIS A 114 0.09 15.22 -12.39
N GLN A 115 -0.37 15.65 -13.57
CA GLN A 115 -1.78 15.50 -13.96
C GLN A 115 -2.22 14.04 -14.02
N GLN A 116 -1.38 13.15 -14.58
CA GLN A 116 -1.69 11.73 -14.67
C GLN A 116 -1.85 11.11 -13.28
N GLU A 117 -0.86 11.31 -12.39
CA GLU A 117 -0.91 10.75 -11.03
C GLU A 117 -2.10 11.33 -10.23
N TYR A 118 -2.44 12.60 -10.45
CA TYR A 118 -3.63 13.23 -9.86
C TYR A 118 -4.93 12.56 -10.34
N GLU A 119 -5.10 12.34 -11.64
CA GLU A 119 -6.30 11.71 -12.20
C GLU A 119 -6.46 10.26 -11.71
N GLU A 120 -5.38 9.47 -11.75
CA GLU A 120 -5.35 8.10 -11.24
C GLU A 120 -5.71 8.05 -9.74
N PHE A 121 -5.07 8.87 -8.92
CA PHE A 121 -5.31 8.89 -7.49
C PHE A 121 -6.73 9.39 -7.15
N SER A 122 -7.17 10.49 -7.76
CA SER A 122 -8.47 11.11 -7.45
C SER A 122 -9.66 10.23 -7.84
N GLY A 123 -9.50 9.37 -8.87
CA GLY A 123 -10.49 8.35 -9.23
C GLY A 123 -10.54 7.15 -8.28
N SER A 124 -9.49 6.93 -7.48
CA SER A 124 -9.35 5.74 -6.63
C SER A 124 -10.24 5.76 -5.38
N HIS A 125 -10.36 4.61 -4.71
CA HIS A 125 -10.98 4.53 -3.39
C HIS A 125 -10.16 5.23 -2.30
N HIS A 126 -8.84 5.38 -2.46
CA HIS A 126 -7.99 6.05 -1.49
C HIS A 126 -8.31 7.54 -1.37
N ALA A 127 -8.59 8.23 -2.48
CA ALA A 127 -9.03 9.62 -2.41
C ALA A 127 -10.36 9.77 -1.64
N ARG A 128 -11.22 8.75 -1.66
CA ARG A 128 -12.51 8.72 -0.94
C ARG A 128 -12.46 8.09 0.44
N ALA A 129 -11.27 7.75 0.95
CA ALA A 129 -11.14 6.97 2.19
C ALA A 129 -11.75 7.68 3.42
N GLY A 130 -11.78 9.02 3.45
CA GLY A 130 -12.39 9.79 4.54
C GLY A 130 -13.92 9.67 4.61
N GLU A 131 -14.59 9.25 3.54
CA GLU A 131 -16.05 9.11 3.50
C GLU A 131 -16.56 8.02 4.46
N ILE A 132 -15.72 7.03 4.79
CA ILE A 132 -16.08 5.97 5.76
C ILE A 132 -16.40 6.57 7.13
N LEU A 133 -15.78 7.69 7.49
CA LEU A 133 -15.88 8.26 8.83
C LEU A 133 -17.29 8.75 9.15
N GLY A 134 -18.06 9.12 8.12
CA GLY A 134 -19.47 9.50 8.23
C GLY A 134 -20.45 8.35 7.99
N SER A 135 -19.98 7.11 7.86
CA SER A 135 -20.81 5.94 7.60
C SER A 135 -21.18 5.19 8.88
N GLN A 136 -22.22 4.35 8.82
CA GLN A 136 -22.58 3.48 9.94
C GLN A 136 -21.46 2.49 10.30
N ASP A 137 -20.56 2.18 9.35
CA ASP A 137 -19.38 1.33 9.61
C ASP A 137 -18.42 1.96 10.65
N ASN A 138 -18.50 3.27 10.90
CA ASN A 138 -17.66 3.97 11.89
C ASN A 138 -18.39 4.27 13.22
N PHE A 139 -19.50 3.58 13.50
CA PHE A 139 -20.25 3.76 14.75
C PHE A 139 -19.38 3.56 15.99
N LEU A 140 -18.55 2.51 16.00
CA LEU A 140 -17.62 2.26 17.11
C LEU A 140 -16.64 3.44 17.32
N GLY A 141 -16.00 3.90 16.26
CA GLY A 141 -15.00 4.98 16.32
C GLY A 141 -15.58 6.34 16.71
N GLU A 142 -16.74 6.73 16.17
CA GLU A 142 -17.33 8.06 16.45
C GLU A 142 -18.16 8.09 17.73
N VAL A 143 -18.91 7.02 18.03
CA VAL A 143 -19.93 7.03 19.08
C VAL A 143 -19.46 6.31 20.34
N VAL A 144 -18.84 5.14 20.20
CA VAL A 144 -18.48 4.28 21.36
C VAL A 144 -17.11 4.65 21.94
N GLU A 145 -16.11 4.84 21.10
CA GLU A 145 -14.72 5.11 21.50
C GLU A 145 -14.46 6.59 21.80
N GLY A 146 -15.22 7.47 21.15
CA GLY A 146 -15.22 8.92 21.36
C GLY A 146 -14.29 9.70 20.42
N ALA A 147 -14.56 11.00 20.29
CA ALA A 147 -13.94 11.88 19.29
C ALA A 147 -12.40 11.93 19.35
N GLY A 148 -11.80 11.83 20.53
CA GLY A 148 -10.33 11.80 20.66
C GLY A 148 -9.70 10.58 19.99
N ALA A 149 -10.33 9.41 20.13
CA ALA A 149 -9.90 8.17 19.47
C ALA A 149 -10.11 8.26 17.95
N SER A 150 -11.25 8.78 17.48
CA SER A 150 -11.48 9.01 16.05
C SER A 150 -10.44 9.96 15.44
N VAL A 151 -10.18 11.11 16.05
CA VAL A 151 -9.23 12.12 15.52
C VAL A 151 -7.81 11.55 15.43
N GLN A 152 -7.34 10.83 16.45
CA GLN A 152 -5.96 10.33 16.48
C GLN A 152 -5.78 8.97 15.79
N GLY A 153 -6.82 8.13 15.75
CA GLY A 153 -6.81 6.80 15.13
C GLY A 153 -7.40 6.82 13.72
N CYS A 154 -8.73 6.87 13.62
CA CYS A 154 -9.46 6.71 12.36
C CYS A 154 -9.08 7.78 11.34
N GLN A 155 -9.16 9.07 11.73
CA GLN A 155 -8.90 10.20 10.85
C GLN A 155 -7.44 10.28 10.41
N SER A 156 -6.50 9.87 11.27
CA SER A 156 -5.07 9.82 10.93
C SER A 156 -4.77 8.91 9.75
N CYS A 157 -5.57 7.87 9.52
CA CYS A 157 -5.46 6.93 8.40
C CYS A 157 -6.40 7.29 7.24
N HIS A 158 -7.69 7.49 7.51
CA HIS A 158 -8.72 7.70 6.50
C HIS A 158 -8.73 9.12 5.93
N GLY A 159 -8.51 10.12 6.78
CA GLY A 159 -8.50 11.53 6.41
C GLY A 159 -9.69 12.28 6.98
N SER A 160 -9.43 13.43 7.60
CA SER A 160 -10.43 14.33 8.18
C SER A 160 -10.98 15.32 7.14
N ILE A 161 -12.01 16.07 7.55
CA ILE A 161 -12.42 17.30 6.85
C ILE A 161 -11.58 18.45 7.40
N VAL A 162 -10.81 19.11 6.54
CA VAL A 162 -10.06 20.30 6.93
C VAL A 162 -10.94 21.54 6.74
N LYS A 163 -11.28 22.18 7.86
CA LYS A 163 -12.06 23.42 7.87
C LYS A 163 -11.15 24.62 8.11
N VAL A 164 -11.41 25.68 7.36
CA VAL A 164 -10.81 27.00 7.58
C VAL A 164 -11.77 27.82 8.43
N LEU A 165 -11.31 28.22 9.60
CA LEU A 165 -12.01 29.06 10.55
C LEU A 165 -11.74 30.55 10.26
N GLU A 166 -12.44 31.41 10.98
CA GLU A 166 -12.23 32.86 10.94
C GLU A 166 -10.74 33.22 11.15
N GLY A 167 -10.26 34.18 10.36
CA GLY A 167 -8.85 34.60 10.37
C GLY A 167 -7.88 33.61 9.74
N GLY A 168 -8.36 32.63 8.94
CA GLY A 168 -7.52 31.69 8.19
C GLY A 168 -6.90 30.59 9.04
N LYS A 169 -7.40 30.38 10.28
CA LYS A 169 -6.94 29.31 11.16
C LYS A 169 -7.53 27.97 10.72
N LEU A 170 -6.76 26.89 10.81
CA LEU A 170 -7.27 25.55 10.53
C LEU A 170 -7.87 24.93 11.79
N ASP A 171 -9.03 24.29 11.64
CA ASP A 171 -9.75 23.65 12.75
C ASP A 171 -8.90 22.50 13.35
N PRO A 172 -8.59 22.53 14.67
CA PRO A 172 -7.78 21.50 15.31
C PRO A 172 -8.43 20.12 15.35
N SER A 173 -9.76 20.01 15.15
CA SER A 173 -10.43 18.71 15.05
C SER A 173 -10.11 18.00 13.73
N GLY A 174 -9.65 18.73 12.71
CA GLY A 174 -9.37 18.21 11.38
C GLY A 174 -7.94 18.44 10.90
N TRP A 175 -7.12 19.20 11.62
CA TRP A 175 -5.74 19.51 11.26
C TRP A 175 -4.82 19.54 12.49
N PRO A 176 -3.58 18.99 12.43
CA PRO A 176 -2.90 18.39 11.29
C PRO A 176 -3.44 17.01 10.91
N ASN A 177 -3.56 16.74 9.61
CA ASN A 177 -4.05 15.45 9.13
C ASN A 177 -3.32 14.98 7.86
N MET A 178 -3.00 13.68 7.87
CA MET A 178 -2.29 12.96 6.80
C MET A 178 -3.01 11.70 6.35
N GLY A 179 -4.30 11.60 6.67
CA GLY A 179 -5.11 10.48 6.22
C GLY A 179 -5.37 10.58 4.72
N ILE A 180 -5.34 9.42 4.05
CA ILE A 180 -5.15 9.36 2.61
C ILE A 180 -6.29 9.98 1.80
N GLY A 181 -7.51 10.00 2.34
CA GLY A 181 -8.73 10.56 1.75
C GLY A 181 -9.20 11.86 2.41
N ARG A 182 -8.29 12.66 2.98
CA ARG A 182 -8.59 13.97 3.60
C ARG A 182 -9.36 14.89 2.64
N LEU A 183 -10.43 15.55 3.11
CA LEU A 183 -11.11 16.58 2.33
C LEU A 183 -10.41 17.93 2.54
N ASN A 184 -9.89 18.51 1.46
CA ASN A 184 -9.13 19.76 1.48
C ASN A 184 -10.03 21.00 1.34
N PRO A 185 -9.57 22.20 1.74
CA PRO A 185 -10.33 23.45 1.63
C PRO A 185 -10.76 23.80 0.20
N ASP A 186 -9.95 23.45 -0.80
CA ASP A 186 -10.24 23.64 -2.23
C ASP A 186 -11.23 22.59 -2.81
N GLY A 187 -11.81 21.74 -1.96
CA GLY A 187 -12.75 20.67 -2.30
C GLY A 187 -12.11 19.43 -2.92
N SER A 188 -10.79 19.41 -3.12
CA SER A 188 -10.09 18.22 -3.60
C SER A 188 -10.02 17.14 -2.51
N LYS A 189 -10.01 15.88 -2.94
CA LYS A 189 -9.98 14.73 -2.02
C LYS A 189 -8.61 14.07 -1.99
N GLY A 190 -8.13 13.82 -0.78
CA GLY A 190 -6.93 13.08 -0.43
C GLY A 190 -5.69 13.92 -0.18
N THR A 191 -4.57 13.23 0.09
CA THR A 191 -3.27 13.85 0.37
C THR A 191 -2.14 13.10 -0.34
N CYS A 192 -1.48 13.77 -1.30
CA CYS A 192 -0.37 13.18 -2.05
C CYS A 192 0.85 12.88 -1.16
N ALA A 193 0.94 13.48 0.02
CA ALA A 193 2.06 13.24 0.94
C ALA A 193 1.84 12.03 1.88
N ALA A 194 0.77 11.23 1.69
CA ALA A 194 0.52 10.03 2.48
C ALA A 194 1.65 8.99 2.37
N CYS A 195 2.18 8.77 1.15
CA CYS A 195 3.18 7.73 0.88
C CYS A 195 4.61 8.29 0.76
N HIS A 196 4.81 9.37 0.00
CA HIS A 196 6.11 10.07 -0.09
C HIS A 196 6.03 11.39 0.69
N SER A 197 6.41 11.32 1.95
CA SER A 197 6.25 12.42 2.91
C SER A 197 6.92 13.72 2.46
N ARG A 198 6.25 14.84 2.75
CA ARG A 198 6.83 16.18 2.64
C ARG A 198 8.02 16.34 3.62
N HIS A 199 9.02 17.16 3.36
CA HIS A 199 9.24 18.00 2.17
C HIS A 199 10.28 17.39 1.20
N ARG A 200 10.72 16.15 1.46
CA ARG A 200 11.68 15.47 0.60
C ARG A 200 11.02 14.78 -0.60
N PHE A 201 9.78 14.29 -0.44
CA PHE A 201 9.02 13.58 -1.47
C PHE A 201 9.82 12.43 -2.13
N ALA A 202 10.56 11.68 -1.33
CA ALA A 202 11.44 10.62 -1.82
C ALA A 202 10.66 9.39 -2.29
N LEU A 203 10.99 8.91 -3.50
CA LEU A 203 10.40 7.69 -4.05
C LEU A 203 10.76 6.45 -3.21
N SER A 204 11.96 6.40 -2.62
CA SER A 204 12.34 5.34 -1.69
C SER A 204 11.42 5.22 -0.47
N VAL A 205 10.90 6.34 0.04
CA VAL A 205 9.92 6.34 1.13
C VAL A 205 8.60 5.77 0.64
N ALA A 206 8.06 6.24 -0.49
CA ALA A 206 6.82 5.68 -1.05
C ALA A 206 6.92 4.18 -1.37
N ARG A 207 8.08 3.73 -1.86
CA ARG A 207 8.35 2.33 -2.20
C ARG A 207 8.74 1.47 -1.00
N SER A 208 8.84 2.05 0.19
CA SER A 208 9.04 1.27 1.40
C SER A 208 7.70 0.71 1.91
N PRO A 209 7.61 -0.60 2.23
CA PRO A 209 6.46 -1.17 2.93
C PRO A 209 6.09 -0.44 4.23
N ALA A 210 7.05 0.23 4.87
CA ALA A 210 6.81 1.01 6.08
C ALA A 210 5.79 2.16 5.86
N SER A 211 5.77 2.76 4.67
CA SER A 211 4.82 3.84 4.35
C SER A 211 3.38 3.33 4.29
N CYS A 212 3.17 2.14 3.73
CA CYS A 212 1.86 1.48 3.72
C CYS A 212 1.45 1.05 5.13
N GLY A 213 2.42 0.54 5.90
CA GLY A 213 2.23 0.02 7.25
C GLY A 213 1.78 1.04 8.28
N LYS A 214 1.80 2.35 7.98
CA LYS A 214 1.15 3.36 8.83
C LYS A 214 -0.37 3.11 8.97
N CYS A 215 -1.01 2.59 7.93
CA CYS A 215 -2.48 2.40 7.88
C CYS A 215 -2.88 0.94 7.65
N HIS A 216 -2.12 0.22 6.83
CA HIS A 216 -2.37 -1.16 6.42
C HIS A 216 -1.76 -2.16 7.41
N MET A 217 -2.28 -2.14 8.64
CA MET A 217 -1.79 -2.92 9.77
C MET A 217 -2.93 -3.30 10.72
N GLY A 218 -2.62 -4.04 11.79
CA GLY A 218 -3.53 -4.23 12.90
C GLY A 218 -4.57 -5.34 12.70
N PRO A 219 -5.60 -5.39 13.55
CA PRO A 219 -6.44 -6.59 13.71
C PRO A 219 -7.38 -6.86 12.53
N ASP A 220 -7.73 -5.85 11.74
CA ASP A 220 -8.73 -5.93 10.70
C ASP A 220 -8.14 -5.98 9.28
N HIS A 221 -6.94 -5.44 9.06
CA HIS A 221 -6.24 -5.57 7.78
C HIS A 221 -4.71 -5.56 7.95
N PRO A 222 -4.12 -6.63 8.51
CA PRO A 222 -2.69 -6.69 8.83
C PRO A 222 -1.80 -6.94 7.60
N GLN A 223 -1.96 -6.15 6.54
CA GLN A 223 -1.22 -6.38 5.30
C GLN A 223 0.29 -6.19 5.50
N LYS A 224 0.71 -5.27 6.39
CA LYS A 224 2.12 -5.08 6.73
C LYS A 224 2.71 -6.31 7.42
N GLU A 225 2.03 -6.84 8.43
CA GLU A 225 2.48 -7.99 9.19
C GLU A 225 2.46 -9.27 8.34
N ILE A 226 1.44 -9.42 7.49
CA ILE A 226 1.36 -10.49 6.49
C ILE A 226 2.53 -10.41 5.51
N PHE A 227 2.83 -9.21 4.99
CA PHE A 227 3.97 -9.01 4.09
C PHE A 227 5.28 -9.38 4.79
N ASP A 228 5.51 -8.86 6.00
CA ASP A 228 6.73 -9.11 6.76
C ASP A 228 6.96 -10.60 7.06
N ALA A 229 5.88 -11.35 7.32
CA ALA A 229 5.92 -12.80 7.56
C ALA A 229 6.06 -13.64 6.27
N SER A 230 5.81 -13.04 5.10
CA SER A 230 5.90 -13.73 3.80
C SER A 230 7.34 -13.86 3.32
N LYS A 231 7.60 -14.82 2.41
CA LYS A 231 8.90 -14.93 1.72
C LYS A 231 9.25 -13.70 0.90
N HIS A 232 8.25 -12.99 0.36
CA HIS A 232 8.46 -11.73 -0.33
C HIS A 232 9.00 -10.64 0.61
N GLY A 233 8.40 -10.49 1.79
CA GLY A 233 8.86 -9.52 2.79
C GLY A 233 10.24 -9.84 3.32
N ILE A 234 10.51 -11.11 3.65
CA ILE A 234 11.84 -11.56 4.09
C ILE A 234 12.90 -11.20 3.04
N ASN A 235 12.69 -11.54 1.76
CA ASN A 235 13.63 -11.21 0.70
C ASN A 235 13.77 -9.70 0.48
N TYR A 236 12.67 -8.94 0.58
CA TYR A 236 12.72 -7.48 0.48
C TYR A 236 13.66 -6.87 1.54
N TYR A 237 13.51 -7.25 2.82
CA TYR A 237 14.35 -6.64 3.87
C TYR A 237 15.82 -7.00 3.75
N VAL A 238 16.14 -8.18 3.24
CA VAL A 238 17.54 -8.58 2.99
C VAL A 238 18.13 -7.78 1.82
N HIS A 239 17.36 -7.60 0.74
CA HIS A 239 17.89 -7.10 -0.53
C HIS A 239 17.45 -5.67 -0.89
N ALA A 240 16.73 -4.94 -0.03
CA ALA A 240 16.22 -3.60 -0.32
C ALA A 240 17.30 -2.62 -0.82
N HIS A 241 18.53 -2.77 -0.31
CA HIS A 241 19.68 -1.97 -0.69
C HIS A 241 20.14 -2.19 -2.15
N GLU A 242 19.79 -3.32 -2.77
CA GLU A 242 20.10 -3.65 -4.16
C GLU A 242 19.00 -3.21 -5.13
N MET A 243 17.81 -2.87 -4.63
CA MET A 243 16.61 -2.67 -5.45
C MET A 243 16.49 -1.25 -6.03
N ASN A 244 17.43 -0.34 -5.77
CA ASN A 244 17.45 1.03 -6.31
C ASN A 244 16.12 1.80 -6.10
N LEU A 245 15.61 1.82 -4.87
CA LEU A 245 14.26 2.35 -4.55
C LEU A 245 14.04 3.83 -4.94
N ASP A 246 15.08 4.62 -5.18
CA ASP A 246 14.97 6.01 -5.65
C ASP A 246 14.94 6.18 -7.18
N LYS A 247 15.09 5.11 -7.96
CA LYS A 247 15.14 5.18 -9.43
C LYS A 247 13.83 5.68 -10.02
N LYS A 248 13.86 6.63 -10.97
CA LYS A 248 12.62 7.19 -11.55
C LYS A 248 11.70 6.11 -12.13
N ASP A 249 12.19 5.25 -13.02
CA ASP A 249 11.33 4.32 -13.76
C ASP A 249 10.99 3.02 -13.02
N TRP A 250 11.87 2.53 -12.13
CA TRP A 250 11.69 1.39 -11.20
C TRP A 250 10.72 0.30 -11.68
N ILE A 251 11.19 -0.50 -12.64
CA ILE A 251 10.44 -1.54 -13.34
C ILE A 251 10.89 -2.93 -12.89
N LEU A 252 9.94 -3.76 -12.43
CA LEU A 252 10.20 -5.16 -12.06
C LEU A 252 10.74 -5.95 -13.26
N GLY A 253 11.75 -6.79 -13.03
CA GLY A 253 12.38 -7.62 -14.07
C GLY A 253 13.46 -6.90 -14.88
N LYS A 254 13.54 -5.56 -14.77
CA LYS A 254 14.54 -4.73 -15.46
C LYS A 254 15.46 -4.01 -14.47
N ASP A 255 14.87 -3.30 -13.50
CA ASP A 255 15.60 -2.44 -12.57
C ASP A 255 15.88 -3.13 -11.24
N TYR A 256 15.09 -4.14 -10.90
CA TYR A 256 15.25 -5.00 -9.73
C TYR A 256 14.54 -6.35 -9.97
N THR A 257 14.98 -7.38 -9.25
CA THR A 257 14.45 -8.75 -9.35
C THR A 257 14.38 -9.47 -8.01
N GLN A 258 14.94 -8.89 -6.95
CA GLN A 258 15.20 -9.59 -5.69
C GLN A 258 13.92 -9.97 -4.92
N ALA A 259 12.94 -9.07 -4.89
CA ALA A 259 11.65 -9.32 -4.25
C ALA A 259 10.58 -8.33 -4.75
N PRO A 260 9.29 -8.71 -4.77
CA PRO A 260 8.22 -7.72 -4.86
C PRO A 260 8.00 -7.05 -3.49
N ASN A 261 7.47 -5.83 -3.52
CA ASN A 261 6.93 -5.17 -2.33
C ASN A 261 5.52 -4.62 -2.60
N CYS A 262 4.94 -3.92 -1.62
CA CYS A 262 3.59 -3.35 -1.73
C CYS A 262 3.39 -2.53 -3.02
N VAL A 263 4.33 -1.63 -3.32
CA VAL A 263 4.28 -0.81 -4.54
C VAL A 263 4.46 -1.67 -5.77
N THR A 264 5.39 -2.63 -5.80
CA THR A 264 5.56 -3.55 -6.94
C THR A 264 4.24 -4.18 -7.38
N CYS A 265 3.47 -4.73 -6.44
CA CYS A 265 2.24 -5.43 -6.74
C CYS A 265 1.07 -4.50 -7.06
N HIS A 266 0.92 -3.39 -6.32
CA HIS A 266 -0.30 -2.58 -6.39
C HIS A 266 -0.21 -1.32 -7.27
N MET A 267 0.99 -0.83 -7.56
CA MET A 267 1.19 0.48 -8.22
C MET A 267 2.34 0.46 -9.25
N GLY A 268 3.26 -0.48 -9.13
CA GLY A 268 4.54 -0.54 -9.83
C GLY A 268 4.41 -1.11 -11.23
N GLY A 269 5.39 -0.78 -12.07
CA GLY A 269 5.42 -1.22 -13.47
C GLY A 269 6.21 -2.51 -13.63
N SER A 270 5.87 -3.25 -14.67
CA SER A 270 6.64 -4.39 -15.18
C SER A 270 6.73 -4.31 -16.71
N LYS A 271 7.27 -5.34 -17.37
CA LYS A 271 7.29 -5.41 -18.84
C LYS A 271 5.88 -5.27 -19.44
N ASP A 272 4.89 -5.91 -18.82
CA ASP A 272 3.54 -6.05 -19.36
C ASP A 272 2.49 -5.33 -18.50
N GLU A 273 2.92 -4.46 -17.59
CA GLU A 273 2.02 -3.75 -16.67
C GLU A 273 2.49 -2.32 -16.39
N ILE A 274 1.55 -1.37 -16.44
CA ILE A 274 1.85 0.06 -16.35
C ILE A 274 1.75 0.52 -14.90
N ARG A 275 2.55 1.51 -14.53
CA ARG A 275 2.48 2.16 -13.21
C ARG A 275 1.17 2.92 -13.07
N THR A 276 0.63 2.98 -11.85
CA THR A 276 -0.61 3.70 -11.56
C THR A 276 -0.65 4.18 -10.10
N HIS A 277 -1.36 5.28 -9.85
CA HIS A 277 -1.76 5.72 -8.51
C HIS A 277 -3.16 5.24 -8.09
N ASP A 278 -3.87 4.50 -8.94
CA ASP A 278 -5.08 3.76 -8.56
C ASP A 278 -4.71 2.35 -8.06
N VAL A 279 -4.55 2.21 -6.74
CA VAL A 279 -4.26 0.91 -6.10
C VAL A 279 -5.37 -0.13 -6.29
N GLY A 280 -6.58 0.29 -6.67
CA GLY A 280 -7.73 -0.56 -6.92
C GLY A 280 -7.69 -1.29 -8.26
N ASP A 281 -6.81 -0.90 -9.16
CA ASP A 281 -6.76 -1.39 -10.54
C ASP A 281 -6.41 -2.89 -10.66
N ARG A 282 -5.80 -3.46 -9.61
CA ARG A 282 -5.36 -4.87 -9.60
C ARG A 282 -6.05 -5.74 -8.55
N ILE A 283 -7.13 -5.23 -7.95
CA ILE A 283 -7.86 -5.90 -6.87
C ILE A 283 -9.06 -6.66 -7.41
N SER A 284 -8.92 -7.99 -7.58
CA SER A 284 -10.02 -8.84 -8.08
C SER A 284 -11.11 -9.13 -7.05
N TRP A 285 -10.76 -9.19 -5.75
CA TRP A 285 -11.69 -9.43 -4.64
C TRP A 285 -11.79 -8.21 -3.74
N ASN A 286 -13.01 -7.84 -3.35
CA ASN A 286 -13.19 -7.00 -2.17
C ASN A 286 -13.23 -7.88 -0.92
N LEU A 287 -12.18 -7.82 -0.10
CA LEU A 287 -12.04 -8.64 1.12
C LEU A 287 -12.50 -7.92 2.41
N ARG A 288 -12.73 -6.61 2.34
CA ARG A 288 -13.23 -5.77 3.44
C ARG A 288 -14.60 -6.18 3.99
N PRO A 289 -15.64 -6.43 3.17
CA PRO A 289 -17.00 -6.67 3.67
C PRO A 289 -17.10 -8.00 4.43
N GLU A 290 -18.20 -8.15 5.19
CA GLU A 290 -18.55 -9.37 5.92
C GLU A 290 -18.51 -10.62 5.03
N ILE A 291 -19.03 -10.52 3.81
CA ILE A 291 -19.04 -11.53 2.76
C ILE A 291 -18.27 -10.94 1.59
N SER A 292 -17.15 -11.57 1.25
CA SER A 292 -16.30 -11.08 0.16
C SER A 292 -16.96 -11.32 -1.19
N TYR A 293 -16.73 -10.41 -2.14
CA TYR A 293 -17.24 -10.50 -3.50
C TYR A 293 -16.19 -10.08 -4.52
N LYS A 294 -16.29 -10.63 -5.73
CA LYS A 294 -15.45 -10.24 -6.86
C LYS A 294 -15.92 -8.90 -7.42
N GLN A 295 -14.98 -8.02 -7.76
CA GLN A 295 -15.29 -6.73 -8.40
C GLN A 295 -15.94 -6.93 -9.78
N GLU A 296 -16.65 -5.93 -10.30
CA GLU A 296 -17.35 -6.02 -11.60
C GLU A 296 -16.41 -6.43 -12.75
N ASP A 297 -15.18 -5.90 -12.78
CA ASP A 297 -14.15 -6.17 -13.78
C ASP A 297 -13.03 -7.09 -13.27
N TRP A 298 -13.35 -8.01 -12.35
CA TRP A 298 -12.35 -8.79 -11.62
C TRP A 298 -11.43 -9.64 -12.52
N GLU A 299 -11.89 -10.14 -13.67
CA GLU A 299 -11.03 -10.91 -14.58
C GLU A 299 -9.89 -10.05 -15.13
N ARG A 300 -10.19 -8.80 -15.52
CA ARG A 300 -9.18 -7.83 -15.98
C ARG A 300 -8.20 -7.52 -14.85
N LYS A 301 -8.71 -7.20 -13.65
CA LYS A 301 -7.90 -6.86 -12.47
C LYS A 301 -7.00 -8.02 -12.05
N ARG A 302 -7.53 -9.25 -12.08
CA ARG A 302 -6.76 -10.46 -11.81
C ARG A 302 -5.67 -10.67 -12.84
N SER A 303 -5.99 -10.46 -14.12
CA SER A 303 -5.02 -10.60 -15.20
C SER A 303 -3.88 -9.58 -15.05
N ALA A 304 -4.18 -8.34 -14.64
CA ALA A 304 -3.19 -7.33 -14.30
C ALA A 304 -2.25 -7.77 -13.16
N MET A 305 -2.80 -8.28 -12.05
CA MET A 305 -1.96 -8.81 -10.96
C MET A 305 -1.15 -10.04 -11.40
N LYS A 306 -1.74 -10.97 -12.16
CA LYS A 306 -1.02 -12.13 -12.71
C LYS A 306 0.18 -11.73 -13.56
N ARG A 307 0.07 -10.68 -14.39
CA ARG A 307 1.20 -10.16 -15.16
C ARG A 307 2.37 -9.74 -14.26
N THR A 308 2.10 -9.13 -13.10
CA THR A 308 3.16 -8.85 -12.12
C THR A 308 3.82 -10.14 -11.63
N CYS A 309 3.03 -11.16 -11.25
CA CYS A 309 3.55 -12.45 -10.76
C CYS A 309 4.43 -13.16 -11.80
N LEU A 310 4.03 -13.12 -13.08
CA LEU A 310 4.70 -13.80 -14.21
C LEU A 310 6.10 -13.25 -14.54
N ASN A 311 6.51 -12.13 -13.93
CA ASN A 311 7.90 -11.66 -14.04
C ASN A 311 8.88 -12.54 -13.25
N CYS A 312 8.39 -13.33 -12.28
CA CYS A 312 9.23 -14.15 -11.40
C CYS A 312 8.77 -15.61 -11.29
N HIS A 313 7.50 -15.90 -11.54
CA HIS A 313 6.90 -17.23 -11.35
C HIS A 313 6.36 -17.81 -12.66
N ALA A 314 6.43 -19.14 -12.77
CA ALA A 314 5.80 -19.87 -13.87
C ALA A 314 4.26 -19.75 -13.82
N SER A 315 3.61 -19.78 -14.99
CA SER A 315 2.16 -19.59 -15.11
C SER A 315 1.35 -20.59 -14.30
N GLU A 316 1.72 -21.87 -14.34
CA GLU A 316 1.04 -22.92 -13.58
C GLU A 316 1.07 -22.65 -12.07
N TRP A 317 2.22 -22.19 -11.55
CA TRP A 317 2.35 -21.83 -10.14
C TRP A 317 1.42 -20.67 -9.78
N VAL A 318 1.35 -19.64 -10.62
CA VAL A 318 0.47 -18.48 -10.44
C VAL A 318 -1.00 -18.89 -10.47
N ASP A 319 -1.39 -19.75 -11.41
CA ASP A 319 -2.76 -20.24 -11.53
C ASP A 319 -3.17 -21.06 -10.31
N ASN A 320 -2.29 -21.96 -9.86
CA ASN A 320 -2.50 -22.76 -8.64
C ASN A 320 -2.64 -21.88 -7.38
N PHE A 321 -1.84 -20.83 -7.26
CA PHE A 321 -1.99 -19.86 -6.17
C PHE A 321 -3.39 -19.23 -6.16
N TYR A 322 -3.90 -18.79 -7.31
CA TYR A 322 -5.23 -18.17 -7.38
C TYR A 322 -6.37 -19.15 -7.10
N VAL A 323 -6.23 -20.43 -7.46
CA VAL A 323 -7.18 -21.47 -7.06
C VAL A 323 -7.21 -21.62 -5.54
N GLN A 324 -6.04 -21.70 -4.89
CA GLN A 324 -5.96 -21.80 -3.42
C GLN A 324 -6.53 -20.56 -2.72
N PHE A 325 -6.22 -19.38 -3.24
CA PHE A 325 -6.74 -18.12 -2.71
C PHE A 325 -8.26 -18.04 -2.84
N ASP A 326 -8.82 -18.31 -4.03
CA ASP A 326 -10.27 -18.32 -4.25
C ASP A 326 -10.97 -19.34 -3.34
N ASN A 327 -10.43 -20.56 -3.23
CA ASN A 327 -10.98 -21.58 -2.33
C ASN A 327 -10.99 -21.14 -0.87
N SER A 328 -9.98 -20.39 -0.42
CA SER A 328 -9.92 -19.86 0.95
C SER A 328 -10.99 -18.79 1.19
N VAL A 329 -11.21 -17.90 0.21
CA VAL A 329 -12.26 -16.87 0.30
C VAL A 329 -13.65 -17.52 0.31
N GLU A 330 -13.89 -18.49 -0.58
CA GLU A 330 -15.17 -19.20 -0.64
C GLU A 330 -15.42 -20.06 0.61
N LEU A 331 -14.39 -20.74 1.14
CA LEU A 331 -14.51 -21.44 2.42
C LEU A 331 -14.98 -20.50 3.52
N TYR A 332 -14.37 -19.32 3.63
CA TYR A 332 -14.81 -18.32 4.60
C TYR A 332 -16.27 -17.89 4.35
N ASN A 333 -16.59 -17.51 3.11
CA ASN A 333 -17.89 -16.99 2.73
C ASN A 333 -19.02 -18.00 3.03
N GLU A 334 -18.87 -19.24 2.55
CA GLU A 334 -19.92 -20.26 2.63
C GLU A 334 -20.05 -20.86 4.02
N ARG A 335 -18.92 -21.17 4.67
CA ARG A 335 -18.95 -21.92 5.94
C ARG A 335 -19.21 -21.03 7.16
N TYR A 336 -18.80 -19.77 7.11
CA TYR A 336 -18.82 -18.89 8.27
C TYR A 336 -19.64 -17.62 8.04
N ALA A 337 -19.31 -16.84 7.02
CA ALA A 337 -19.88 -15.50 6.84
C ALA A 337 -21.39 -15.51 6.53
N LYS A 338 -21.80 -16.27 5.49
CA LYS A 338 -23.21 -16.35 5.08
C LYS A 338 -24.10 -16.94 6.20
N PRO A 339 -23.73 -18.06 6.87
CA PRO A 339 -24.51 -18.54 8.00
C PRO A 339 -24.58 -17.54 9.16
N ALA A 340 -23.48 -16.84 9.46
CA ALA A 340 -23.48 -15.85 10.54
C ALA A 340 -24.37 -14.65 10.21
N ALA A 341 -24.30 -14.12 8.99
CA ALA A 341 -25.17 -13.05 8.52
C ALA A 341 -26.66 -13.44 8.55
N GLU A 342 -26.99 -14.66 8.12
CA GLU A 342 -28.37 -15.17 8.18
C GLU A 342 -28.87 -15.34 9.62
N ILE A 343 -28.01 -15.76 10.56
CA ILE A 343 -28.33 -15.81 11.98
C ILE A 343 -28.64 -14.41 12.52
N MET A 344 -27.76 -13.43 12.29
CA MET A 344 -27.97 -12.06 12.74
C MET A 344 -29.26 -11.46 12.16
N LYS A 345 -29.53 -11.70 10.87
CA LYS A 345 -30.79 -11.29 10.23
C LYS A 345 -32.02 -11.90 10.91
N ARG A 346 -32.00 -13.19 11.25
CA ARG A 346 -33.11 -13.88 11.94
C ARG A 346 -33.34 -13.32 13.34
N LEU A 347 -32.27 -13.02 14.06
CA LEU A 347 -32.36 -12.44 15.40
C LEU A 347 -33.01 -11.05 15.35
N ARG A 348 -32.62 -10.19 14.40
CA ARG A 348 -33.30 -8.90 14.16
C ARG A 348 -34.78 -9.07 13.83
N GLN A 349 -35.11 -9.98 12.90
CA GLN A 349 -36.50 -10.24 12.50
C GLN A 349 -37.38 -10.76 13.65
N ARG A 350 -36.79 -11.41 14.65
CA ARG A 350 -37.47 -11.93 15.85
C ARG A 350 -37.54 -10.91 16.98
N GLY A 351 -36.96 -9.71 16.82
CA GLY A 351 -36.86 -8.69 17.87
C GLY A 351 -35.94 -9.09 19.02
N ALA A 352 -34.99 -10.00 18.76
CA ALA A 352 -34.03 -10.46 19.76
C ALA A 352 -32.80 -9.55 19.90
N LEU A 353 -32.63 -8.60 18.97
CA LEU A 353 -31.62 -7.53 19.01
C LEU A 353 -32.36 -6.20 19.01
N THR A 354 -31.85 -5.21 19.76
CA THR A 354 -32.40 -3.86 19.72
C THR A 354 -31.96 -3.11 18.46
N GLU A 355 -32.47 -1.89 18.29
CA GLU A 355 -32.01 -0.98 17.23
C GLU A 355 -30.66 -0.32 17.57
N THR A 356 -30.19 -0.43 18.81
CA THR A 356 -28.92 0.16 19.26
C THR A 356 -27.79 -0.78 18.87
N PRO A 357 -26.85 -0.38 17.99
CA PRO A 357 -25.75 -1.25 17.62
C PRO A 357 -24.77 -1.45 18.78
N PHE A 358 -24.20 -2.66 18.88
CA PHE A 358 -23.19 -3.05 19.85
C PHE A 358 -23.65 -3.00 21.32
N ASP A 359 -24.95 -3.14 21.58
CA ASP A 359 -25.48 -3.25 22.95
C ASP A 359 -25.70 -4.71 23.38
N GLU A 360 -25.61 -5.67 22.46
CA GLU A 360 -25.62 -7.10 22.78
C GLU A 360 -24.28 -7.81 22.52
N GLU A 361 -23.94 -8.76 23.40
CA GLU A 361 -22.68 -9.54 23.33
C GLU A 361 -22.49 -10.23 21.97
N ILE A 362 -23.57 -10.72 21.35
CA ILE A 362 -23.49 -11.42 20.07
C ILE A 362 -23.04 -10.48 18.94
N GLU A 363 -23.33 -9.18 19.00
CA GLU A 363 -22.95 -8.22 17.98
C GLU A 363 -21.44 -7.99 17.97
N TRP A 364 -20.82 -7.92 19.17
CA TRP A 364 -19.36 -7.86 19.33
C TRP A 364 -18.68 -9.11 18.79
N VAL A 365 -19.18 -10.30 19.16
CA VAL A 365 -18.64 -11.58 18.68
C VAL A 365 -18.79 -11.70 17.16
N TYR A 366 -19.94 -11.30 16.62
CA TYR A 366 -20.18 -11.28 15.18
C TYR A 366 -19.24 -10.32 14.47
N TYR A 367 -19.06 -9.11 15.00
CA TYR A 367 -18.16 -8.10 14.44
C TYR A 367 -16.72 -8.61 14.39
N GLU A 368 -16.17 -9.11 15.49
CA GLU A 368 -14.80 -9.64 15.52
C GLU A 368 -14.59 -10.82 14.55
N LEU A 369 -15.60 -11.68 14.42
CA LEU A 369 -15.57 -12.84 13.53
C LEU A 369 -15.34 -12.44 12.07
N TRP A 370 -16.07 -11.44 11.56
CA TRP A 370 -15.93 -11.04 10.16
C TRP A 370 -14.92 -9.91 9.94
N HIS A 371 -14.88 -8.92 10.85
CA HIS A 371 -14.06 -7.70 10.76
C HIS A 371 -12.60 -7.98 11.07
N HIS A 372 -12.31 -8.79 12.09
CA HIS A 372 -10.93 -9.13 12.44
C HIS A 372 -10.53 -10.45 11.82
N GLU A 373 -11.04 -11.55 12.34
CA GLU A 373 -10.55 -12.91 12.04
C GLU A 373 -10.77 -13.28 10.57
N GLY A 374 -11.97 -12.99 10.06
CA GLY A 374 -12.32 -13.15 8.66
C GLY A 374 -11.35 -12.41 7.75
N ARG A 375 -11.20 -11.09 7.95
CA ARG A 375 -10.30 -10.28 7.11
C ARG A 375 -8.85 -10.75 7.22
N ARG A 376 -8.37 -11.12 8.42
CA ARG A 376 -7.02 -11.69 8.63
C ARG A 376 -6.80 -12.95 7.79
N ALA A 377 -7.73 -13.91 7.84
CA ALA A 377 -7.62 -15.15 7.07
C ALA A 377 -7.55 -14.88 5.56
N ARG A 378 -8.45 -14.03 5.04
CA ARG A 378 -8.53 -13.74 3.60
C ARG A 378 -7.35 -12.91 3.10
N HIS A 379 -6.90 -11.92 3.87
CA HIS A 379 -5.71 -11.15 3.54
C HIS A 379 -4.44 -12.01 3.63
N GLY A 380 -4.34 -12.87 4.65
CA GLY A 380 -3.24 -13.84 4.80
C GLY A 380 -3.13 -14.74 3.57
N ALA A 381 -4.27 -15.23 3.07
CA ALA A 381 -4.32 -16.08 1.87
C ALA A 381 -3.88 -15.31 0.61
N SER A 382 -4.30 -14.04 0.48
CA SER A 382 -3.99 -13.21 -0.69
C SER A 382 -2.52 -12.82 -0.83
N MET A 383 -1.73 -12.91 0.25
CA MET A 383 -0.33 -12.46 0.29
C MET A 383 0.61 -13.53 0.89
N MET A 384 0.17 -14.79 0.92
CA MET A 384 1.00 -15.95 1.25
C MET A 384 1.62 -15.94 2.66
N SER A 385 0.87 -15.49 3.68
CA SER A 385 1.29 -15.66 5.08
C SER A 385 0.52 -16.80 5.74
N PRO A 386 1.13 -17.98 5.93
CA PRO A 386 0.42 -19.16 6.42
C PRO A 386 -0.10 -18.99 7.85
N ASP A 387 0.60 -18.23 8.69
CA ASP A 387 0.21 -17.99 10.07
C ASP A 387 -1.03 -17.10 10.18
N TYR A 388 -1.13 -16.10 9.30
CA TYR A 388 -2.32 -15.24 9.20
C TYR A 388 -3.52 -15.95 8.56
N VAL A 389 -3.27 -16.93 7.69
CA VAL A 389 -4.34 -17.83 7.21
C VAL A 389 -4.84 -18.71 8.34
N GLN A 390 -3.92 -19.34 9.08
CA GLN A 390 -4.24 -20.38 10.05
C GLN A 390 -4.50 -19.82 11.46
N TRP A 391 -3.45 -19.48 12.20
CA TRP A 391 -3.52 -19.25 13.64
C TRP A 391 -4.12 -17.89 14.02
N HIS A 392 -3.90 -16.86 13.22
CA HIS A 392 -4.59 -15.57 13.38
C HIS A 392 -5.90 -15.47 12.59
N GLY A 393 -6.15 -16.43 11.70
CA GLY A 393 -7.30 -16.46 10.79
C GLY A 393 -8.26 -17.60 11.13
N PHE A 394 -8.30 -18.65 10.30
CA PHE A 394 -9.29 -19.74 10.36
C PHE A 394 -9.39 -20.43 11.72
N TYR A 395 -8.30 -20.50 12.50
CA TYR A 395 -8.34 -21.03 13.86
C TYR A 395 -9.25 -20.18 14.76
N GLU A 396 -9.05 -18.86 14.79
CA GLU A 396 -9.87 -17.95 15.59
C GLU A 396 -11.31 -17.90 15.06
N ILE A 397 -11.49 -17.86 13.73
CA ILE A 397 -12.83 -17.94 13.10
C ILE A 397 -13.58 -19.17 13.59
N ALA A 398 -12.96 -20.36 13.52
CA ALA A 398 -13.62 -21.58 13.96
C ALA A 398 -13.90 -21.53 15.46
N LYS A 399 -12.91 -21.18 16.28
CA LYS A 399 -13.05 -21.10 17.73
C LYS A 399 -14.19 -20.17 18.14
N HIS A 400 -14.24 -18.94 17.61
CA HIS A 400 -15.29 -17.98 17.96
C HIS A 400 -16.64 -18.31 17.36
N PHE A 401 -16.68 -18.80 16.12
CA PHE A 401 -17.93 -19.26 15.51
C PHE A 401 -18.59 -20.35 16.35
N TYR A 402 -17.87 -21.43 16.64
CA TYR A 402 -18.43 -22.60 17.31
C TYR A 402 -18.58 -22.43 18.83
N MET A 403 -17.65 -21.74 19.50
CA MET A 403 -17.63 -21.66 20.97
C MET A 403 -18.32 -20.42 21.54
N LYS A 404 -18.49 -19.36 20.75
CA LYS A 404 -19.11 -18.11 21.21
C LYS A 404 -20.38 -17.78 20.42
N PHE A 405 -20.26 -17.61 19.11
CA PHE A 405 -21.33 -17.09 18.26
C PHE A 405 -22.54 -18.03 18.21
N LEU A 406 -22.35 -19.30 17.85
CA LEU A 406 -23.46 -20.26 17.75
C LEU A 406 -24.19 -20.47 19.10
N PRO A 407 -23.52 -20.65 20.25
CA PRO A 407 -24.19 -20.74 21.55
C PRO A 407 -25.01 -19.50 21.90
N LEU A 408 -24.49 -18.29 21.66
CA LEU A 408 -25.23 -17.04 21.88
C LEU A 408 -26.45 -16.96 20.96
N ALA A 409 -26.29 -17.31 19.68
CA ALA A 409 -27.39 -17.36 18.73
C ALA A 409 -28.51 -18.31 19.17
N LYS A 410 -28.17 -19.49 19.72
CA LYS A 410 -29.17 -20.42 20.27
C LYS A 410 -29.93 -19.80 21.44
N LYS A 411 -29.22 -19.18 22.39
CA LYS A 411 -29.83 -18.52 23.56
C LYS A 411 -30.78 -17.40 23.17
N LEU A 412 -30.45 -16.65 22.12
CA LEU A 412 -31.25 -15.56 21.59
C LEU A 412 -32.37 -16.02 20.63
N GLY A 413 -32.58 -17.34 20.53
CA GLY A 413 -33.73 -17.89 19.81
C GLY A 413 -33.49 -18.24 18.35
N ALA A 414 -32.25 -18.34 17.86
CA ALA A 414 -31.91 -18.86 16.53
C ALA A 414 -31.58 -20.37 16.50
N GLY A 415 -31.99 -21.10 17.54
CA GLY A 415 -31.65 -22.53 17.72
C GLY A 415 -32.04 -23.43 16.55
N ASP A 416 -33.20 -23.19 15.94
CA ASP A 416 -33.72 -23.92 14.78
C ASP A 416 -32.75 -23.88 13.58
N TYR A 417 -32.27 -22.69 13.24
CA TYR A 417 -31.32 -22.52 12.14
C TYR A 417 -29.93 -23.04 12.51
N VAL A 418 -29.47 -22.80 13.74
CA VAL A 418 -28.17 -23.32 14.20
C VAL A 418 -28.15 -24.85 14.17
N ASP A 419 -29.21 -25.52 14.63
CA ASP A 419 -29.28 -26.97 14.62
C ASP A 419 -29.34 -27.53 13.19
N LYS A 420 -30.04 -26.85 12.26
CA LYS A 420 -30.02 -27.18 10.84
C LYS A 420 -28.60 -27.03 10.26
N LEU A 421 -27.91 -25.94 10.57
CA LEU A 421 -26.54 -25.69 10.12
C LEU A 421 -25.56 -26.76 10.64
N LEU A 422 -25.65 -27.12 11.93
CA LEU A 422 -24.81 -28.16 12.54
C LEU A 422 -25.07 -29.58 11.99
N ASN A 423 -26.12 -29.76 11.19
CA ASN A 423 -26.41 -31.00 10.46
C ASN A 423 -25.79 -31.06 9.06
N THR A 424 -25.26 -29.97 8.51
CA THR A 424 -24.65 -29.99 7.17
C THR A 424 -23.29 -30.67 7.20
N PRO A 425 -22.82 -31.24 6.07
CA PRO A 425 -21.58 -32.01 5.99
C PRO A 425 -20.37 -31.37 6.67
N GLU A 426 -20.22 -30.06 6.54
CA GLU A 426 -19.08 -29.26 6.98
C GLU A 426 -19.07 -29.02 8.49
N HIS A 427 -20.20 -29.16 9.18
CA HIS A 427 -20.34 -28.88 10.61
C HIS A 427 -20.59 -30.14 11.46
N ARG A 428 -20.80 -31.31 10.83
CA ARG A 428 -21.13 -32.59 11.51
C ARG A 428 -20.09 -33.04 12.54
N TRP A 429 -18.84 -32.59 12.46
CA TRP A 429 -17.79 -32.90 13.43
C TRP A 429 -18.18 -32.49 14.87
N THR A 430 -19.05 -31.49 15.02
CA THR A 430 -19.57 -31.02 16.32
C THR A 430 -20.42 -32.06 17.06
N LYS A 431 -20.87 -33.12 16.38
CA LYS A 431 -21.67 -34.21 16.97
C LYS A 431 -20.81 -35.42 17.40
N GLY A 432 -19.50 -35.22 17.47
CA GLY A 432 -18.52 -36.27 17.70
C GLY A 432 -17.88 -36.73 16.39
N VAL A 433 -16.57 -36.93 16.46
CA VAL A 433 -15.79 -37.52 15.37
C VAL A 433 -15.79 -39.03 15.59
N LYS A 434 -16.47 -39.80 14.73
CA LYS A 434 -16.33 -41.26 14.75
C LYS A 434 -14.89 -41.63 14.35
N PRO A 435 -14.31 -42.74 14.84
CA PRO A 435 -13.00 -43.21 14.39
C PRO A 435 -12.89 -43.30 12.85
N ASP A 436 -13.97 -43.70 12.18
CA ASP A 436 -14.03 -43.73 10.70
C ASP A 436 -13.91 -42.34 10.04
N ASN A 437 -14.23 -41.26 10.75
CA ASN A 437 -14.06 -39.90 10.23
C ASN A 437 -12.60 -39.41 10.35
N LEU A 438 -11.78 -40.07 11.17
CA LEU A 438 -10.32 -39.85 11.26
C LEU A 438 -9.54 -40.75 10.29
N LYS A 439 -10.16 -41.82 9.76
CA LYS A 439 -9.55 -42.66 8.72
C LYS A 439 -9.07 -41.83 7.53
N PHE A 440 -9.77 -40.77 7.14
CA PHE A 440 -9.29 -39.86 6.09
C PHE A 440 -7.93 -39.22 6.44
N GLN A 441 -7.68 -38.88 7.70
CA GLN A 441 -6.37 -38.34 8.12
C GLN A 441 -5.29 -39.41 8.13
N GLU A 442 -5.62 -40.62 8.58
CA GLU A 442 -4.71 -41.78 8.54
C GLU A 442 -4.39 -42.19 7.09
N GLU A 443 -5.39 -42.22 6.22
CA GLU A 443 -5.27 -42.47 4.78
C GLU A 443 -4.53 -41.36 4.07
N ALA A 444 -4.77 -40.08 4.41
CA ALA A 444 -4.02 -38.96 3.88
C ALA A 444 -2.54 -39.02 4.29
N PHE A 445 -2.26 -39.38 5.54
CA PHE A 445 -0.90 -39.60 6.02
C PHE A 445 -0.23 -40.78 5.32
N LYS A 446 -0.95 -41.90 5.16
CA LYS A 446 -0.45 -43.07 4.43
C LYS A 446 -0.18 -42.74 2.96
N LYS A 447 -1.11 -42.04 2.29
CA LYS A 447 -0.94 -41.57 0.91
C LYS A 447 0.24 -40.61 0.79
N TRP A 448 0.44 -39.72 1.76
CA TRP A 448 1.62 -38.86 1.81
C TRP A 448 2.91 -39.68 1.92
N GLN A 449 2.93 -40.73 2.75
CA GLN A 449 4.06 -41.65 2.85
C GLN A 449 4.29 -42.43 1.55
N GLU A 450 3.24 -42.94 0.92
CA GLU A 450 3.29 -43.64 -0.37
C GLU A 450 3.86 -42.72 -1.46
N MET A 451 3.33 -41.50 -1.61
CA MET A 451 3.84 -40.50 -2.57
C MET A 451 5.30 -40.10 -2.28
N ARG A 452 5.66 -39.92 -1.00
CA ARG A 452 7.05 -39.65 -0.60
C ARG A 452 7.96 -40.80 -1.05
N ASP A 453 7.56 -42.03 -0.80
CA ASP A 453 8.36 -43.22 -1.09
C ASP A 453 8.46 -43.48 -2.61
N GLU A 454 7.39 -43.20 -3.36
CA GLU A 454 7.39 -43.18 -4.83
C GLU A 454 8.40 -42.15 -5.37
N LEU A 455 8.33 -40.89 -4.91
CA LEU A 455 9.26 -39.83 -5.33
C LEU A 455 10.72 -40.15 -4.97
N ILE A 456 10.97 -40.75 -3.79
CA ILE A 456 12.31 -41.22 -3.40
C ILE A 456 12.77 -42.35 -4.34
N THR A 457 11.88 -43.27 -4.70
CA THR A 457 12.22 -44.41 -5.56
C THR A 457 12.47 -43.98 -7.00
N GLU A 458 11.69 -43.04 -7.52
CA GLU A 458 11.90 -42.42 -8.84
C GLU A 458 13.23 -41.66 -8.89
N SER A 459 13.53 -40.83 -7.87
CA SER A 459 14.81 -40.10 -7.79
C SER A 459 16.05 -41.03 -7.77
N LYS A 460 15.90 -42.25 -7.21
CA LYS A 460 16.96 -43.27 -7.19
C LYS A 460 17.08 -44.04 -8.52
N LYS A 461 16.00 -44.16 -9.29
CA LYS A 461 16.00 -44.81 -10.62
C LYS A 461 16.70 -43.95 -11.68
N ASP A 462 16.61 -42.63 -11.55
CA ASP A 462 17.21 -41.68 -12.50
C ASP A 462 18.70 -41.39 -12.24
N GLY A 463 19.35 -42.13 -11.33
CA GLY A 463 20.79 -42.04 -11.13
C GLY A 463 21.28 -40.69 -10.62
N ALA A 464 20.43 -39.92 -9.92
CA ALA A 464 20.86 -38.73 -9.21
C ALA A 464 21.74 -39.11 -8.01
N THR A 465 23.01 -39.41 -8.28
CA THR A 465 24.06 -39.42 -7.27
C THR A 465 24.08 -38.04 -6.61
N GLY A 466 24.03 -38.04 -5.29
CA GLY A 466 23.88 -36.84 -4.48
C GLY A 466 24.88 -35.73 -4.80
N ILE A 467 24.41 -34.52 -4.50
CA ILE A 467 25.26 -33.38 -4.14
C ILE A 467 25.14 -33.21 -2.64
#